data_AF-A0A5J4QK63-F1
#
_entry.id   AF-A0A5J4QK63-F1
#
_cell.length_a   1.000
_cell.length_b   1.000
_cell.length_c   1.000
_cell.angle_alpha   90.00
_cell.angle_beta   90.00
_cell.angle_gamma   90.00
#
_symmetry.space_group_name_H-M   'P 1'
#
loop_
_entity.id
_entity.type
_entity.pdbx_description
1 polymer ?
#
loop_
_entity_poly.entity_id
_entity_poly.type
_entity_poly.pdbx_seq_one_letter_code
_entity_poly.pdbx_strand_id
1 'polypeptide(L)'
;MSAGLKLLAKDTVIYGVSSIVGRFLNYLLVPLYTAKFSVDSGGYGVVTHVYAITAFLLVLLVYGMETGFFPFANKEKEDEQTVYSTILLAVGSTSLIFIALCFLCLTPISSFLGYANNPEFMGMMAIVVAFDAFQCIPFAYLRHKKRPVKFAMVKLFFIVFNISLNLFFLLWCPLLYVDHPGWVSWFYNPAYGVGYVFLANLIATSLQMFCFIPELRGFRYRYNAQLMKRILTYSFPILI
;
A
#
# COMPACT_ATOMS: atom_id res chain seq x y z
N MET A 1 19.62 28.04 19.55
CA MET A 1 18.70 27.56 18.48
C MET A 1 17.29 27.54 19.06
N SER A 2 16.37 28.35 18.51
CA SER A 2 15.00 28.48 19.04
C SER A 2 14.31 27.12 19.06
N ALA A 3 13.46 26.88 20.05
CA ALA A 3 12.76 25.61 20.25
C ALA A 3 12.02 25.11 18.98
N GLY A 4 11.55 26.04 18.14
CA GLY A 4 10.93 25.73 16.85
C GLY A 4 11.88 25.09 15.84
N LEU A 5 13.15 25.52 15.77
CA LEU A 5 14.14 24.93 14.86
C LEU A 5 14.53 23.50 15.28
N LYS A 6 14.57 23.21 16.58
CA LYS A 6 14.79 21.85 17.10
C LYS A 6 13.62 20.92 16.80
N LEU A 7 12.37 21.41 16.90
CA LEU A 7 11.18 20.63 16.59
C LEU A 7 11.09 20.33 15.08
N LEU A 8 11.34 21.33 14.24
CA LEU A 8 11.40 21.18 12.78
C LEU A 8 12.51 20.21 12.35
N ALA A 9 13.71 20.31 12.94
CA ALA A 9 14.79 19.38 12.67
C ALA A 9 14.43 17.95 13.10
N LYS A 10 13.79 17.78 14.26
CA LYS A 10 13.35 16.45 14.75
C LYS A 10 12.28 15.83 13.84
N ASP A 11 11.28 16.60 13.43
CA ASP A 11 10.22 16.11 12.55
C ASP A 11 10.76 15.79 11.15
N THR A 12 11.65 16.64 10.62
CA THR A 12 12.30 16.43 9.31
C THR A 12 13.18 15.18 9.33
N VAL A 13 13.92 14.95 10.42
CA VAL A 13 14.72 13.74 10.59
C VAL A 13 13.81 12.52 10.67
N ILE A 14 12.72 12.53 11.43
CA ILE A 14 11.83 11.36 11.55
C ILE A 14 11.14 11.04 10.21
N TYR A 15 10.60 12.04 9.50
CA TYR A 15 9.97 11.84 8.20
C TYR A 15 10.99 11.46 7.11
N GLY A 16 12.14 12.13 7.09
CA GLY A 16 13.21 11.89 6.11
C GLY A 16 13.87 10.52 6.31
N VAL A 17 14.28 10.21 7.54
CA VAL A 17 14.93 8.94 7.89
C VAL A 17 13.97 7.77 7.65
N SER A 18 12.70 7.87 8.06
CA SER A 18 11.74 6.79 7.79
C SER A 18 11.54 6.53 6.29
N SER A 19 11.53 7.58 5.47
CA SER A 19 11.45 7.45 4.01
C SER A 19 12.72 6.84 3.40
N ILE A 20 13.90 7.30 3.83
CA ILE A 20 15.20 6.82 3.32
C ILE A 20 15.45 5.38 3.75
N VAL A 21 15.25 5.06 5.03
CA VAL A 21 15.38 3.69 5.55
C VAL A 21 14.41 2.77 4.85
N GLY A 22 13.16 3.21 4.64
CA GLY A 22 12.17 2.42 3.90
C GLY A 22 12.59 2.10 2.46
N ARG A 23 13.17 3.08 1.75
CA ARG A 23 13.72 2.86 0.39
C ARG A 23 14.94 1.96 0.39
N PHE A 24 15.85 2.15 1.35
CA PHE A 24 17.05 1.35 1.50
C PHE A 24 16.72 -0.13 1.78
N LEU A 25 15.78 -0.38 2.70
CA LEU A 25 15.30 -1.72 3.02
C LEU A 25 14.62 -2.40 1.82
N ASN A 26 13.82 -1.67 1.03
CA ASN A 26 13.27 -2.20 -0.22
C ASN A 26 14.36 -2.50 -1.27
N TYR A 27 15.38 -1.65 -1.35
CA TYR A 27 16.50 -1.88 -2.26
C TYR A 27 17.26 -3.18 -1.94
N LEU A 28 17.36 -3.56 -0.66
CA LEU A 28 17.98 -4.83 -0.24
C LEU A 28 17.19 -6.08 -0.69
N LEU A 29 15.89 -5.96 -1.00
CA LEU A 29 15.12 -7.07 -1.57
C LEU A 29 15.47 -7.34 -3.03
N VAL A 30 15.96 -6.33 -3.77
CA VAL A 30 16.34 -6.48 -5.18
C VAL A 30 17.39 -7.57 -5.41
N PRO A 31 18.58 -7.54 -4.75
CA PRO A 31 19.59 -8.58 -4.93
C PRO A 31 19.09 -9.96 -4.49
N LEU A 32 18.24 -10.03 -3.45
CA LEU A 32 17.62 -11.27 -3.00
C LEU A 32 16.71 -11.86 -4.09
N TYR A 33 15.85 -11.03 -4.69
CA TYR A 33 14.96 -11.46 -5.77
C TYR A 33 15.75 -11.87 -7.01
N THR A 34 16.78 -11.12 -7.40
CA THR A 34 17.61 -11.47 -8.57
C THR A 34 18.45 -12.73 -8.35
N ALA A 35 18.82 -13.05 -7.11
CA ALA A 35 19.58 -14.27 -6.79
C ALA A 35 18.68 -15.52 -6.68
N LYS A 36 17.43 -15.36 -6.24
CA LYS A 36 16.47 -16.47 -6.04
C LYS A 36 15.62 -16.76 -7.27
N PHE A 37 15.24 -15.75 -8.03
CA PHE A 37 14.57 -15.92 -9.31
C PHE A 37 15.63 -15.94 -10.40
N SER A 38 16.10 -17.13 -10.79
CA SER A 38 17.02 -17.31 -11.92
C SER A 38 16.48 -16.59 -13.15
N VAL A 39 17.38 -16.02 -13.96
CA VAL A 39 17.06 -15.27 -15.20
C VAL A 39 16.13 -16.08 -16.12
N ASP A 40 16.30 -17.41 -16.15
CA ASP A 40 15.48 -18.35 -16.94
C ASP A 40 14.00 -18.45 -16.50
N SER A 41 13.68 -18.13 -15.25
CA SER A 41 12.30 -18.18 -14.75
C SER A 41 11.46 -16.96 -15.12
N GLY A 42 12.10 -15.84 -15.53
CA GLY A 42 11.43 -14.56 -15.78
C GLY A 42 10.69 -13.95 -14.58
N GLY A 43 10.77 -14.56 -13.39
CA GLY A 43 9.90 -14.25 -12.25
C GLY A 43 10.06 -12.83 -11.71
N TYR A 44 11.29 -12.31 -11.67
CA TYR A 44 11.54 -10.92 -11.29
C TYR A 44 10.95 -9.90 -12.29
N GLY A 45 10.91 -10.26 -13.58
CA GLY A 45 10.24 -9.47 -14.62
C GLY A 45 8.74 -9.40 -14.41
N VAL A 46 8.12 -10.51 -13.99
CA VAL A 46 6.69 -10.57 -13.63
C VAL A 46 6.39 -9.66 -12.44
N VAL A 47 7.17 -9.75 -11.36
CA VAL A 47 7.04 -8.85 -10.20
C VAL A 47 7.13 -7.40 -10.67
N THR A 48 8.19 -7.03 -11.38
CA THR A 48 8.42 -5.65 -11.80
C THR A 48 7.28 -5.13 -12.68
N HIS A 49 6.80 -5.93 -13.64
CA HIS A 49 5.70 -5.56 -14.53
C HIS A 49 4.38 -5.36 -13.79
N VAL A 50 4.02 -6.30 -12.91
CA VAL A 50 2.79 -6.20 -12.10
C VAL A 50 2.87 -5.00 -11.15
N TYR A 51 4.02 -4.78 -10.50
CA TYR A 51 4.20 -3.62 -9.63
C TYR A 51 4.12 -2.29 -10.39
N ALA A 52 4.62 -2.21 -11.63
CA ALA A 52 4.48 -1.01 -12.45
C ALA A 52 3.01 -0.68 -12.77
N ILE A 53 2.21 -1.68 -13.14
CA ILE A 53 0.77 -1.50 -13.38
C ILE A 53 0.07 -1.08 -12.08
N THR A 54 0.41 -1.70 -10.95
CA THR A 54 -0.19 -1.37 -9.66
C THR A 54 0.12 0.06 -9.21
N ALA A 55 1.33 0.55 -9.48
CA ALA A 55 1.70 1.94 -9.20
C ALA A 55 0.87 2.93 -10.02
N PHE A 56 0.64 2.64 -11.30
CA PHE A 56 -0.24 3.45 -12.14
C PHE A 56 -1.69 3.45 -11.63
N LEU A 57 -2.22 2.25 -11.30
CA LEU A 57 -3.57 2.10 -10.77
C LEU A 57 -3.75 2.82 -9.43
N LEU A 58 -2.74 2.78 -8.55
CA LEU A 58 -2.75 3.48 -7.27
C LEU A 58 -2.93 4.99 -7.46
N VAL A 59 -2.18 5.60 -8.38
CA VAL A 59 -2.30 7.03 -8.70
C VAL A 59 -3.71 7.37 -9.19
N LEU A 60 -4.28 6.52 -10.05
CA LEU A 60 -5.63 6.68 -10.57
C LEU A 60 -6.69 6.53 -9.46
N LEU A 61 -6.52 5.56 -8.55
CA LEU A 61 -7.46 5.25 -7.46
C LEU A 61 -7.44 6.27 -6.32
N VAL A 62 -6.31 6.92 -6.08
CA VAL A 62 -6.20 8.03 -5.13
C VAL A 62 -6.76 9.32 -5.74
N TYR A 63 -6.75 9.43 -7.08
CA TYR A 63 -7.24 10.56 -7.87
C TYR A 63 -6.85 11.96 -7.34
N GLY A 64 -5.65 12.08 -6.75
CA GLY A 64 -5.14 13.32 -6.16
C GLY A 64 -5.76 13.73 -4.82
N MET A 65 -6.60 12.89 -4.20
CA MET A 65 -7.26 13.23 -2.93
C MET A 65 -6.31 13.43 -1.76
N GLU A 66 -5.15 12.76 -1.79
CA GLU A 66 -4.11 12.92 -0.77
C GLU A 66 -3.62 14.38 -0.71
N THR A 67 -3.41 15.01 -1.86
CA THR A 67 -2.94 16.40 -1.94
C THR A 67 -4.08 17.41 -1.75
N GLY A 68 -5.27 17.08 -2.28
CA GLY A 68 -6.49 17.87 -2.09
C GLY A 68 -6.98 17.97 -0.65
N PHE A 69 -6.59 17.03 0.22
CA PHE A 69 -7.01 17.04 1.63
C PHE A 69 -6.50 18.26 2.41
N PHE A 70 -5.21 18.63 2.27
CA PHE A 70 -4.59 19.65 3.14
C PHE A 70 -5.19 21.05 3.00
N PRO A 71 -5.45 21.59 1.80
CA PRO A 71 -6.00 22.93 1.65
C PRO A 71 -7.43 23.06 2.17
N PHE A 72 -8.21 21.97 2.13
CA PHE A 72 -9.59 21.96 2.61
C PHE A 72 -9.69 21.68 4.11
N ALA A 73 -8.83 20.81 4.64
CA ALA A 73 -8.75 20.54 6.07
C ALA A 73 -8.18 21.73 6.89
N ASN A 74 -7.42 22.64 6.26
CA ASN A 74 -6.89 23.84 6.91
C ASN A 74 -7.80 25.08 6.77
N LYS A 75 -8.92 25.00 6.04
CA LYS A 75 -9.85 26.14 5.93
C LYS A 75 -10.78 26.16 7.15
N GLU A 76 -10.81 27.28 7.88
CA GLU A 76 -11.65 27.48 9.08
C GLU A 76 -13.17 27.30 8.85
N LYS A 77 -13.63 27.31 7.59
CA LYS A 77 -15.06 27.21 7.25
C LYS A 77 -15.60 25.78 7.19
N GLU A 78 -14.75 24.76 7.09
CA GLU A 78 -15.17 23.37 6.95
C GLU A 78 -14.67 22.56 8.15
N ASP A 79 -15.51 21.65 8.65
CA ASP A 79 -15.12 20.73 9.72
C ASP A 79 -14.13 19.69 9.20
N GLU A 80 -12.92 19.65 9.77
CA GLU A 80 -11.83 18.72 9.43
C GLU A 80 -12.32 17.26 9.39
N GLN A 81 -13.17 16.88 10.35
CA GLN A 81 -13.69 15.51 10.44
C GLN A 81 -14.65 15.19 9.30
N THR A 82 -15.44 16.17 8.86
CA THR A 82 -16.35 16.02 7.73
C THR A 82 -15.59 15.93 6.41
N VAL A 83 -14.51 16.72 6.25
CA VAL A 83 -13.60 16.62 5.09
C VAL A 83 -12.94 15.25 5.04
N TYR A 84 -12.35 14.80 6.15
CA TYR A 84 -11.71 13.48 6.25
C TYR A 84 -12.69 12.34 5.95
N SER A 85 -13.87 12.33 6.58
CA SER A 85 -14.91 11.32 6.35
C SER A 85 -15.37 11.25 4.90
N THR A 86 -15.55 12.41 4.27
CA THR A 86 -16.05 12.51 2.89
C THR A 86 -15.02 11.96 1.90
N ILE A 87 -13.74 12.29 2.07
CA ILE A 87 -12.65 11.74 1.24
C ILE A 87 -12.49 10.25 1.48
N LEU A 88 -12.47 9.82 2.75
CA LEU A 88 -12.31 8.42 3.12
C LEU A 88 -13.43 7.54 2.54
N LEU A 89 -14.68 7.99 2.60
CA LEU A 89 -15.82 7.27 2.03
C LEU A 89 -15.77 7.21 0.51
N ALA A 90 -15.31 8.27 -0.16
CA ALA A 90 -15.19 8.27 -1.61
C ALA A 90 -14.05 7.36 -2.10
N VAL A 91 -12.85 7.46 -1.50
CA VAL A 91 -11.73 6.58 -1.87
C VAL A 91 -12.03 5.14 -1.47
N GLY A 92 -12.71 4.93 -0.34
CA GLY A 92 -13.16 3.59 0.06
C GLY A 92 -14.20 3.00 -0.89
N SER A 93 -15.17 3.79 -1.35
CA SER A 93 -16.18 3.30 -2.31
C SER A 93 -15.59 3.05 -3.69
N THR A 94 -14.70 3.91 -4.19
CA THR A 94 -14.00 3.68 -5.46
C THR A 94 -13.09 2.46 -5.39
N SER A 95 -12.37 2.28 -4.28
CA SER A 95 -11.52 1.11 -4.06
C SER A 95 -12.32 -0.19 -3.98
N LEU A 96 -13.50 -0.16 -3.33
CA LEU A 96 -14.40 -1.32 -3.27
C LEU A 96 -14.98 -1.67 -4.65
N ILE A 97 -15.43 -0.67 -5.40
CA ILE A 97 -15.91 -0.86 -6.78
C ILE A 97 -14.78 -1.39 -7.65
N PHE A 98 -13.57 -0.87 -7.50
CA PHE A 98 -12.40 -1.34 -8.23
C PHE A 98 -12.08 -2.81 -7.95
N ILE A 99 -12.06 -3.24 -6.68
CA ILE A 99 -11.92 -4.65 -6.32
C ILE A 99 -13.02 -5.47 -7.00
N ALA A 100 -14.29 -5.07 -6.87
CA ALA A 100 -15.41 -5.80 -7.46
C ALA A 100 -15.26 -5.96 -8.99
N LEU A 101 -14.88 -4.89 -9.69
CA LEU A 101 -14.61 -4.93 -11.13
C LEU A 101 -13.41 -5.82 -11.47
N CYS A 102 -12.32 -5.74 -10.73
CA CYS A 102 -11.15 -6.60 -10.93
C CYS A 102 -11.48 -8.08 -10.73
N PHE A 103 -12.32 -8.42 -9.75
CA PHE A 103 -12.77 -9.80 -9.52
C PHE A 103 -13.74 -10.29 -10.62
N LEU A 104 -14.61 -9.43 -11.13
CA LEU A 104 -15.50 -9.77 -12.25
C LEU A 104 -14.74 -9.94 -13.57
N CYS A 105 -13.69 -9.14 -13.79
CA CYS A 105 -12.86 -9.17 -14.99
C CYS A 105 -11.54 -9.93 -14.78
N LEU A 106 -11.44 -10.77 -13.76
CA LEU A 106 -10.18 -11.36 -13.34
C LEU A 106 -9.57 -12.28 -14.42
N THR A 107 -10.40 -13.08 -15.07
CA THR A 107 -10.02 -13.95 -16.19
C THR A 107 -9.51 -13.16 -17.40
N PRO A 108 -10.26 -12.16 -17.95
CA PRO A 108 -9.77 -11.38 -19.09
C PRO A 108 -8.56 -10.50 -18.76
N ILE A 109 -8.43 -10.00 -17.52
CA ILE A 109 -7.25 -9.23 -17.09
C ILE A 109 -6.02 -10.14 -17.04
N SER A 110 -6.16 -11.34 -16.47
CA SER A 110 -5.07 -12.31 -16.38
C SER A 110 -4.60 -12.78 -17.76
N SER A 111 -5.52 -12.98 -18.71
CA SER A 111 -5.17 -13.37 -20.08
C SER A 111 -4.56 -12.23 -20.88
N PHE A 112 -5.06 -10.99 -20.74
CA PHE A 112 -4.50 -9.81 -21.39
C PHE A 112 -3.06 -9.52 -20.93
N LEU A 113 -2.77 -9.74 -19.65
CA LEU A 113 -1.44 -9.52 -19.08
C LEU A 113 -0.47 -10.70 -19.30
N GLY A 114 -0.90 -11.77 -19.99
CA GLY A 114 -0.08 -12.94 -20.27
C GLY A 114 0.09 -13.89 -19.08
N TYR A 115 -0.71 -13.75 -18.02
CA TYR A 115 -0.68 -14.57 -16.81
C TYR A 115 -1.93 -15.43 -16.65
N ALA A 116 -2.51 -15.89 -17.77
CA ALA A 116 -3.75 -16.68 -17.81
C ALA A 116 -3.74 -17.92 -16.88
N ASN A 117 -2.56 -18.45 -16.58
CA ASN A 117 -2.39 -19.63 -15.74
C ASN A 117 -2.38 -19.33 -14.23
N ASN A 118 -2.22 -18.06 -13.79
CA ASN A 118 -2.19 -17.68 -12.37
C ASN A 118 -3.07 -16.43 -12.10
N PRO A 119 -4.40 -16.53 -12.28
CA PRO A 119 -5.35 -15.45 -12.04
C PRO A 119 -5.24 -14.84 -10.62
N GLU A 120 -4.88 -15.65 -9.64
CA GLU A 120 -4.69 -15.26 -8.25
C GLU A 120 -3.68 -14.13 -8.03
N PHE A 121 -2.65 -13.99 -8.87
CA PHE A 121 -1.67 -12.89 -8.74
C PHE A 121 -2.32 -11.53 -8.97
N MET A 122 -3.22 -11.45 -9.95
CA MET A 122 -3.97 -10.23 -10.26
C MET A 122 -4.99 -9.93 -9.17
N GLY A 123 -5.67 -10.95 -8.63
CA GLY A 123 -6.58 -10.79 -7.51
C GLY A 123 -5.89 -10.25 -6.26
N MET A 124 -4.75 -10.84 -5.88
CA MET A 124 -3.96 -10.39 -4.73
C MET A 124 -3.50 -8.93 -4.90
N MET A 125 -2.96 -8.58 -6.06
CA MET A 125 -2.46 -7.23 -6.29
C MET A 125 -3.57 -6.19 -6.45
N ALA A 126 -4.75 -6.57 -6.97
CA ALA A 126 -5.91 -5.68 -6.99
C ALA A 126 -6.35 -5.30 -5.56
N ILE A 127 -6.36 -6.27 -4.63
CA ILE A 127 -6.65 -6.00 -3.22
C ILE A 127 -5.56 -5.11 -2.60
N VAL A 128 -4.28 -5.40 -2.87
CA VAL A 128 -3.16 -4.59 -2.37
C VAL A 128 -3.32 -3.13 -2.79
N VAL A 129 -3.55 -2.86 -4.08
CA VAL A 129 -3.70 -1.50 -4.60
C VAL A 129 -4.89 -0.79 -3.96
N ALA A 130 -6.02 -1.48 -3.80
CA ALA A 130 -7.20 -0.90 -3.17
C ALA A 130 -6.96 -0.56 -1.69
N PHE A 131 -6.24 -1.41 -0.96
CA PHE A 131 -5.85 -1.13 0.43
C PHE A 131 -4.86 0.02 0.50
N ASP A 132 -3.85 0.04 -0.37
CA ASP A 132 -2.86 1.12 -0.42
C ASP A 132 -3.52 2.47 -0.75
N ALA A 133 -4.43 2.49 -1.73
CA ALA A 133 -5.19 3.68 -2.10
C ALA A 133 -6.03 4.21 -0.93
N PHE A 134 -6.71 3.30 -0.22
CA PHE A 134 -7.47 3.66 0.97
C PHE A 134 -6.55 4.21 2.08
N GLN A 135 -5.41 3.56 2.35
CA GLN A 135 -4.47 3.93 3.41
C GLN A 135 -3.77 5.27 3.16
N CYS A 136 -3.64 5.73 1.92
CA CYS A 136 -3.16 7.08 1.61
C CYS A 136 -3.93 8.16 2.39
N ILE A 137 -5.23 7.97 2.61
CA ILE A 137 -6.08 8.97 3.28
C ILE A 137 -5.81 9.05 4.80
N PRO A 138 -5.84 7.95 5.59
CA PRO A 138 -5.35 7.94 6.96
C PRO A 138 -3.90 8.44 7.12
N PHE A 139 -3.02 8.16 6.16
CA PHE A 139 -1.66 8.70 6.17
C PHE A 139 -1.62 10.22 6.02
N ALA A 140 -2.38 10.78 5.07
CA ALA A 140 -2.54 12.22 4.92
C ALA A 140 -3.10 12.86 6.21
N TYR A 141 -4.03 12.18 6.85
CA TYR A 141 -4.62 12.61 8.12
C TYR A 141 -3.61 12.64 9.28
N LEU A 142 -2.79 11.61 9.44
CA LEU A 142 -1.71 11.59 10.43
C LEU A 142 -0.71 12.72 10.20
N ARG A 143 -0.43 13.03 8.92
CA ARG A 143 0.46 14.14 8.54
C ARG A 143 -0.17 15.50 8.87
N HIS A 144 -1.46 15.68 8.62
CA HIS A 144 -2.20 16.90 8.97
C HIS A 144 -2.24 17.11 10.49
N LYS A 145 -2.50 16.06 11.27
CA LYS A 145 -2.43 16.08 12.74
C LYS A 145 -1.01 16.19 13.33
N LYS A 146 0.02 16.32 12.48
CA LYS A 146 1.42 16.40 12.90
C LYS A 146 1.81 15.27 13.86
N ARG A 147 1.44 14.03 13.52
CA ARG A 147 1.82 12.81 14.26
C ARG A 147 2.92 12.01 13.52
N PRO A 148 4.14 12.57 13.36
CA PRO A 148 5.24 11.96 12.59
C PRO A 148 5.63 10.56 13.08
N VAL A 149 5.65 10.38 14.40
CA VAL A 149 6.12 9.14 15.02
C VAL A 149 5.21 7.98 14.64
N LYS A 150 3.88 8.15 14.74
CA LYS A 150 2.92 7.12 14.32
C LYS A 150 3.02 6.83 12.83
N PHE A 151 3.13 7.87 11.99
CA PHE A 151 3.31 7.72 10.54
C PHE A 151 4.54 6.85 10.21
N ALA A 152 5.69 7.19 10.80
CA ALA A 152 6.94 6.48 10.60
C ALA A 152 6.88 5.04 11.14
N MET A 153 6.30 4.84 12.33
CA MET A 153 6.15 3.51 12.93
C MET A 153 5.30 2.59 12.06
N VAL A 154 4.15 3.06 11.55
CA VAL A 154 3.28 2.22 10.70
C VAL A 154 3.97 1.90 9.36
N LYS A 155 4.62 2.87 8.72
CA LYS A 155 5.39 2.60 7.48
C LYS A 155 6.55 1.65 7.71
N LEU A 156 7.35 1.84 8.76
CA LEU A 156 8.48 0.97 9.05
C LEU A 156 8.01 -0.43 9.44
N PHE A 157 6.93 -0.53 10.22
CA PHE A 157 6.32 -1.82 10.55
C PHE A 157 5.91 -2.58 9.29
N PHE A 158 5.20 -1.93 8.36
CA PHE A 158 4.86 -2.54 7.07
C PHE A 158 6.10 -3.04 6.32
N ILE A 159 7.13 -2.20 6.17
CA ILE A 159 8.33 -2.54 5.40
C ILE A 159 9.09 -3.70 6.05
N VAL A 160 9.34 -3.63 7.36
CA VAL A 160 10.05 -4.68 8.10
C VAL A 160 9.25 -5.97 8.02
N PHE A 161 7.95 -5.93 8.25
CA PHE A 161 7.10 -7.11 8.22
C PHE A 161 7.01 -7.73 6.81
N ASN A 162 6.89 -6.91 5.77
CA ASN A 162 6.91 -7.34 4.38
C ASN A 162 8.24 -8.02 4.01
N ILE A 163 9.37 -7.44 4.42
CA ILE A 163 10.70 -8.03 4.19
C ILE A 163 10.84 -9.34 4.96
N SER A 164 10.43 -9.38 6.23
CA SER A 164 10.46 -10.59 7.04
C SER A 164 9.64 -11.72 6.42
N LEU A 165 8.44 -11.42 5.91
CA LEU A 165 7.63 -12.40 5.19
C LEU A 165 8.28 -12.85 3.88
N ASN A 166 8.86 -11.93 3.10
CA ASN A 166 9.58 -12.30 1.89
C ASN A 166 10.76 -13.22 2.19
N LEU A 167 11.58 -12.89 3.20
CA LEU A 167 12.68 -13.75 3.65
C LEU A 167 12.15 -15.10 4.16
N PHE A 168 11.05 -15.11 4.92
CA PHE A 168 10.42 -16.32 5.40
C PHE A 168 10.03 -17.26 4.26
N PHE A 169 9.33 -16.75 3.24
CA PHE A 169 8.88 -17.56 2.10
C PHE A 169 9.99 -17.93 1.11
N LEU A 170 10.96 -17.04 0.87
CA LEU A 170 11.99 -17.25 -0.16
C LEU A 170 13.27 -17.93 0.35
N LEU A 171 13.57 -17.85 1.65
CA LEU A 171 14.76 -18.46 2.25
C LEU A 171 14.40 -19.57 3.23
N TRP A 172 13.51 -19.32 4.18
CA TRP A 172 13.25 -20.28 5.26
C TRP A 172 12.36 -21.44 4.82
N CYS A 173 11.23 -21.19 4.15
CA CYS A 173 10.37 -22.26 3.65
C CYS A 173 11.08 -23.28 2.75
N PRO A 174 11.93 -22.91 1.77
CA PRO A 174 12.64 -23.92 0.97
C PRO A 174 13.66 -24.71 1.78
N LEU A 175 14.32 -24.12 2.78
CA LEU A 175 15.23 -24.86 3.68
C LEU A 175 14.45 -25.86 4.56
N LEU A 176 13.36 -25.40 5.18
CA LEU A 176 12.48 -26.26 5.99
C LEU A 176 11.79 -27.36 5.18
N TYR A 177 11.52 -27.12 3.90
CA TYR A 177 10.95 -28.15 3.01
C TYR A 177 11.95 -29.30 2.76
N VAL A 178 13.25 -29.00 2.69
CA VAL A 178 14.32 -30.00 2.55
C VAL A 178 14.53 -30.77 3.85
N ASP A 179 14.53 -30.08 5.00
CA ASP A 179 14.83 -30.71 6.30
C ASP A 179 13.62 -31.45 6.91
N HIS A 180 12.41 -30.88 6.80
CA HIS A 180 11.18 -31.42 7.40
C HIS A 180 9.93 -31.17 6.53
N PRO A 181 9.74 -31.96 5.45
CA PRO A 181 8.66 -31.74 4.48
C PRO A 181 7.25 -31.79 5.09
N GLY A 182 7.03 -32.51 6.20
CA GLY A 182 5.74 -32.64 6.87
C GLY A 182 5.21 -31.35 7.54
N TRP A 183 6.08 -30.39 7.89
CA TRP A 183 5.65 -29.14 8.53
C TRP A 183 5.24 -28.06 7.54
N VAL A 184 5.77 -28.11 6.31
CA VAL A 184 5.72 -26.99 5.36
C VAL A 184 4.97 -27.35 4.07
N SER A 185 4.84 -28.64 3.73
CA SER A 185 4.11 -29.11 2.55
C SER A 185 2.62 -28.75 2.50
N TRP A 186 1.99 -28.43 3.63
CA TRP A 186 0.57 -28.03 3.67
C TRP A 186 0.32 -26.60 3.16
N PHE A 187 1.33 -25.71 3.18
CA PHE A 187 1.18 -24.30 2.78
C PHE A 187 2.22 -23.84 1.75
N TYR A 188 3.32 -24.57 1.60
CA TYR A 188 4.41 -24.20 0.70
C TYR A 188 4.48 -25.12 -0.52
N ASN A 189 4.30 -24.54 -1.70
CA ASN A 189 4.55 -25.16 -2.98
C ASN A 189 5.76 -24.46 -3.64
N PRO A 190 6.91 -25.13 -3.79
CA PRO A 190 8.10 -24.57 -4.43
C PRO A 190 7.83 -24.03 -5.84
N ALA A 191 6.82 -24.55 -6.55
CA ALA A 191 6.44 -24.09 -7.88
C ALA A 191 5.72 -22.73 -7.91
N TYR A 192 5.20 -22.26 -6.77
CA TYR A 192 4.45 -21.00 -6.67
C TYR A 192 5.34 -19.76 -6.76
N GLY A 193 6.63 -19.90 -6.36
CA GLY A 193 7.71 -18.94 -6.58
C GLY A 193 7.35 -17.48 -6.32
N VAL A 194 7.04 -16.75 -7.40
CA VAL A 194 6.71 -15.32 -7.39
C VAL A 194 5.42 -14.99 -6.63
N GLY A 195 4.47 -15.91 -6.58
CA GLY A 195 3.21 -15.72 -5.86
C GLY A 195 3.39 -15.44 -4.37
N TYR A 196 4.48 -15.92 -3.75
CA TYR A 196 4.81 -15.61 -2.36
C TYR A 196 5.18 -14.14 -2.14
N VAL A 197 5.76 -13.47 -3.13
CA VAL A 197 6.06 -12.03 -3.04
C VAL A 197 4.77 -11.21 -3.00
N PHE A 198 3.80 -11.58 -3.84
CA PHE A 198 2.48 -10.95 -3.85
C PHE A 198 1.70 -11.25 -2.58
N LEU A 199 1.74 -12.49 -2.09
CA LEU A 199 1.10 -12.89 -0.85
C LEU A 199 1.70 -12.18 0.37
N ALA A 200 3.03 -12.09 0.45
CA ALA A 200 3.73 -11.35 1.50
C ALA A 200 3.29 -9.88 1.53
N ASN A 201 3.15 -9.26 0.34
CA ASN A 201 2.64 -7.90 0.24
C ASN A 201 1.18 -7.78 0.69
N LEU A 202 0.31 -8.67 0.24
CA LEU A 202 -1.09 -8.71 0.64
C LEU A 202 -1.24 -8.82 2.17
N ILE A 203 -0.50 -9.72 2.81
CA ILE A 203 -0.55 -9.89 4.27
C ILE A 203 -0.02 -8.62 4.96
N ALA A 204 1.09 -8.07 4.49
CA ALA A 204 1.69 -6.87 5.07
C ALA A 204 0.75 -5.65 4.98
N THR A 205 0.16 -5.36 3.82
CA THR A 205 -0.75 -4.22 3.65
C THR A 205 -2.05 -4.44 4.42
N SER A 206 -2.53 -5.69 4.50
CA SER A 206 -3.68 -6.03 5.35
C SER A 206 -3.40 -5.73 6.83
N LEU A 207 -2.24 -6.12 7.35
CA LEU A 207 -1.84 -5.80 8.73
C LEU A 207 -1.66 -4.30 8.97
N GLN A 208 -1.11 -3.59 7.99
CA GLN A 208 -1.00 -2.14 8.03
C GLN A 208 -2.38 -1.48 8.12
N MET A 209 -3.37 -1.97 7.37
CA MET A 209 -4.76 -1.53 7.47
C MET A 209 -5.32 -1.71 8.88
N PHE A 210 -5.01 -2.83 9.55
CA PHE A 210 -5.41 -3.06 10.95
C PHE A 210 -4.83 -2.00 11.90
N CYS A 211 -3.60 -1.54 11.67
CA CYS A 211 -3.00 -0.46 12.45
C CYS A 211 -3.73 0.88 12.32
N PHE A 212 -4.52 1.09 11.26
CA PHE A 212 -5.32 2.31 11.03
C PHE A 212 -6.74 2.24 11.60
N ILE A 213 -7.19 1.10 12.13
CA ILE A 213 -8.50 0.97 12.79
C ILE A 213 -8.74 2.04 13.88
N PRO A 214 -7.79 2.36 14.78
CA PRO A 214 -8.03 3.41 15.78
C PRO A 214 -8.25 4.78 15.15
N GLU A 215 -7.58 5.09 14.04
CA GLU A 215 -7.68 6.35 13.31
C GLU A 215 -8.97 6.44 12.50
N LEU A 216 -9.57 5.30 12.14
CA LEU A 216 -10.88 5.18 11.52
C LEU A 216 -12.03 5.25 12.54
N ARG A 217 -11.78 4.97 13.82
CA ARG A 217 -12.77 4.93 14.90
C ARG A 217 -12.64 6.15 15.81
N GLY A 218 -13.29 7.25 15.45
CA GLY A 218 -13.27 8.45 16.30
C GLY A 218 -14.07 9.66 15.82
N PHE A 219 -14.78 9.55 14.70
CA PHE A 219 -15.54 10.63 14.11
C PHE A 219 -16.85 10.10 13.53
N ARG A 220 -17.87 10.96 13.41
CA ARG A 220 -19.14 10.58 12.78
C ARG A 220 -18.95 10.61 11.26
N TYR A 221 -19.11 9.47 10.60
CA TYR A 221 -19.09 9.39 9.15
C TYR A 221 -20.17 10.31 8.56
N ARG A 222 -19.74 11.41 7.96
CA ARG A 222 -20.60 12.37 7.25
C ARG A 222 -20.09 12.54 5.83
N TYR A 223 -20.96 12.29 4.87
CA TYR A 223 -20.66 12.46 3.45
C TYR A 223 -21.26 13.77 2.95
N ASN A 224 -20.43 14.66 2.41
CA ASN A 224 -20.88 15.90 1.78
C ASN A 224 -20.52 15.91 0.28
N ALA A 225 -21.51 15.61 -0.58
CA ALA A 225 -21.32 15.56 -2.03
C ALA A 225 -20.86 16.90 -2.64
N GLN A 226 -21.30 18.02 -2.07
CA GLN A 226 -20.92 19.36 -2.56
C GLN A 226 -19.46 19.67 -2.23
N LEU A 227 -18.99 19.24 -1.07
CA LEU A 227 -17.59 19.35 -0.64
C LEU A 227 -16.70 18.43 -1.48
N MET A 228 -17.11 17.18 -1.72
CA MET A 228 -16.42 16.23 -2.60
C MET A 228 -16.20 16.81 -4.00
N LYS A 229 -17.23 17.43 -4.60
CA LYS A 229 -17.10 18.05 -5.93
C LYS A 229 -16.05 19.16 -5.94
N ARG A 230 -15.99 20.00 -4.90
CA ARG A 230 -14.99 21.08 -4.78
C ARG A 230 -13.58 20.53 -4.63
N ILE A 231 -13.39 19.47 -3.83
CA ILE A 231 -12.09 18.82 -3.67
C ILE A 231 -11.65 18.18 -4.98
N LEU A 232 -12.56 17.49 -5.68
CA LEU A 232 -12.28 16.88 -6.98
C LEU A 232 -11.85 17.91 -8.02
N THR A 233 -12.58 19.02 -8.16
CA THR A 233 -12.20 20.08 -9.12
C THR A 233 -10.83 20.69 -8.79
N TYR A 234 -10.46 20.76 -7.52
CA TYR A 234 -9.14 21.25 -7.11
C TYR A 234 -8.02 20.21 -7.30
N SER A 235 -8.32 18.92 -7.10
CA SER A 235 -7.32 17.84 -7.11
C SER A 235 -7.07 17.26 -8.51
N PHE A 236 -8.07 17.35 -9.40
CA PHE A 236 -7.98 16.89 -10.80
C PHE A 236 -6.80 17.49 -11.59
N PRO A 237 -6.50 18.80 -11.52
CA PRO A 237 -5.33 19.36 -12.21
C PRO A 237 -3.99 18.98 -11.58
N ILE A 238 -3.95 18.37 -10.40
CA ILE A 238 -2.71 17.87 -9.77
C ILE A 238 -2.40 16.44 -10.26
N LEU A 239 -3.39 15.76 -10.83
CA LEU A 239 -3.28 14.40 -11.36
C LEU A 239 -2.78 14.36 -12.82
N ILE A 240 -2.94 15.46 -13.58
CA ILE A 240 -2.51 15.62 -14.98
C ILE A 240 -1.16 16.33 -15.01
#